data_AF-A0A950SDU9-F1
#
_entry.id   AF-A0A950SDU9-F1
#
_cell.length_a   1.000
_cell.length_b   1.000
_cell.length_c   1.000
_cell.angle_alpha   90.00
_cell.angle_beta   90.00
_cell.angle_gamma   90.00
#
_symmetry.space_group_name_H-M   'P 1'
#
loop_
_entity.id
_entity.type
_entity.pdbx_description
1 polymer ?
#
loop_
_entity_poly.entity_id
_entity_poly.type
_entity_poly.pdbx_seq_one_letter_code
_entity_poly.pdbx_strand_id
1 'polypeptide(L)'
;MTVFAYIAAYVLIPLFGLSLASSIDSRSARIGFAFLVGALLLMIEATLFTMIGIRWSIIGLSLPLLIASGVVLWRTTRTDKSVCATPFAIAIIVVAILHLLLSIITTQSINPDYVLFWGTKAVHFAMSRSLDAGYLLSRYAPPRIDYPPLLPIVQAWGLLFSHQIPWITAAAMSAVWLVAAVPVINWLSGSIHATAFWTAAMAASLAFCGSGGNAEAMLVVYISVGAAAIVARRTSIAAIAFAGAMLTKEEALVTIGAILIGVVIYDRGIRRAAIFAASSAAGASVWFAFQKRFGMHVGYDRVTLTHTFHWSNLPTIFREAPKSLAAGCWGLSWLIPLAIIFYIAVRKPRNLRDAIPLLVPVPLLFAFFVYLYLQYESSLAMKMWWILPRLSQPALSLLILAAAFAAGDRMPAHD
;
A
#
# COMPACT_ATOMS: atom_id res chain seq x y z
N MET A 1 3.56 25.17 15.73
CA MET A 1 3.67 24.00 16.62
C MET A 1 2.90 22.78 16.09
N THR A 2 1.69 22.95 15.54
CA THR A 2 0.83 21.88 15.01
C THR A 2 1.51 20.96 13.98
N VAL A 3 2.15 21.52 12.95
CA VAL A 3 2.86 20.75 11.90
C VAL A 3 4.00 19.89 12.46
N PHE A 4 4.85 20.48 13.32
CA PHE A 4 5.98 19.76 13.92
C PHE A 4 5.51 18.60 14.81
N ALA A 5 4.48 18.81 15.63
CA ALA A 5 3.90 17.77 16.47
C ALA A 5 3.32 16.61 15.64
N TYR A 6 2.65 16.92 14.53
CA TYR A 6 2.11 15.92 13.61
C TYR A 6 3.23 15.08 12.96
N ILE A 7 4.30 15.71 12.48
CA ILE A 7 5.45 15.01 11.89
C ILE A 7 6.16 14.15 12.95
N ALA A 8 6.35 14.68 14.15
CA ALA A 8 6.97 13.94 15.25
C ALA A 8 6.18 12.65 15.56
N ALA A 9 4.84 12.70 15.54
CA ALA A 9 4.01 11.51 15.73
C ALA A 9 4.29 10.42 14.67
N TYR A 10 4.51 10.79 13.40
CA TYR A 10 4.86 9.84 12.33
C TYR A 10 6.26 9.24 12.52
N VAL A 11 7.23 10.04 13.02
CA VAL A 11 8.59 9.56 13.31
C VAL A 11 8.60 8.52 14.44
N LEU A 12 7.59 8.50 15.31
CA LEU A 12 7.46 7.50 16.37
C LEU A 12 6.89 6.16 15.90
N ILE A 13 6.15 6.12 14.78
CA ILE A 13 5.50 4.90 14.28
C ILE A 13 6.48 3.72 14.11
N PRO A 14 7.71 3.88 13.57
CA PRO A 14 8.65 2.77 13.46
C PRO A 14 8.93 2.09 14.80
N LEU A 15 8.93 2.82 15.92
CA LEU A 15 9.18 2.25 17.25
C LEU A 15 8.17 1.16 17.63
N PHE A 16 6.94 1.26 17.13
CA PHE A 16 5.88 0.28 17.37
C PHE A 16 6.12 -1.04 16.64
N GLY A 17 6.82 -1.03 15.50
CA GLY A 17 7.06 -2.20 14.66
C GLY A 17 8.46 -2.81 14.75
N LEU A 18 9.35 -2.26 15.58
CA LEU A 18 10.77 -2.68 15.63
C LEU A 18 10.95 -4.16 15.99
N SER A 19 10.11 -4.70 16.88
CA SER A 19 10.15 -6.13 17.26
C SER A 19 10.00 -7.05 16.06
N LEU A 20 8.98 -6.82 15.24
CA LEU A 20 8.65 -7.64 14.08
C LEU A 20 9.59 -7.35 12.88
N ALA A 21 10.23 -6.19 12.85
CA ALA A 21 11.26 -5.88 11.87
C ALA A 21 12.65 -6.43 12.24
N SER A 22 12.86 -6.88 13.49
CA SER A 22 14.16 -7.34 14.00
C SER A 22 14.81 -8.45 13.17
N SER A 23 14.02 -9.25 12.44
CA SER A 23 14.53 -10.29 11.56
C SER A 23 15.23 -9.76 10.29
N ILE A 24 15.08 -8.48 9.96
CA ILE A 24 15.69 -7.85 8.78
C ILE A 24 17.12 -7.43 9.09
N ASP A 25 18.06 -7.86 8.26
CA ASP A 25 19.52 -7.67 8.39
C ASP A 25 20.03 -6.33 7.84
N SER A 26 19.24 -5.62 7.03
CA SER A 26 19.53 -4.23 6.63
C SER A 26 18.88 -3.23 7.57
N ARG A 27 19.67 -2.33 8.19
CA ARG A 27 19.17 -1.28 9.10
C ARG A 27 18.12 -0.38 8.45
N SER A 28 18.35 0.07 7.23
CA SER A 28 17.41 0.97 6.53
C SER A 28 16.11 0.24 6.17
N ALA A 29 16.20 -1.02 5.72
CA ALA A 29 15.03 -1.84 5.44
C ALA A 29 14.27 -2.19 6.73
N ARG A 30 14.98 -2.40 7.83
CA ARG A 30 14.39 -2.61 9.16
C ARG A 30 13.57 -1.41 9.60
N ILE A 31 14.11 -0.19 9.49
CA ILE A 31 13.38 1.04 9.83
C ILE A 31 12.15 1.21 8.93
N GLY A 32 12.32 1.03 7.62
CA GLY A 32 11.23 1.14 6.65
C GLY A 32 10.11 0.12 6.90
N PHE A 33 10.46 -1.14 7.15
CA PHE A 33 9.48 -2.17 7.47
C PHE A 33 8.87 -1.96 8.85
N ALA A 34 9.64 -1.51 9.85
CA ALA A 34 9.13 -1.18 11.17
C ALA A 34 8.09 -0.06 11.12
N PHE A 35 8.24 0.92 10.21
CA PHE A 35 7.20 1.92 9.96
C PHE A 35 5.90 1.28 9.49
N LEU A 36 5.96 0.38 8.50
CA LEU A 36 4.78 -0.33 7.98
C LEU A 36 4.12 -1.16 9.08
N VAL A 37 4.89 -2.00 9.75
CA VAL A 37 4.38 -2.85 10.83
C VAL A 37 3.83 -2.02 11.99
N GLY A 38 4.51 -0.93 12.36
CA GLY A 38 4.08 -0.04 13.42
C GLY A 38 2.72 0.60 13.11
N ALA A 39 2.50 1.03 11.87
CA ALA A 39 1.21 1.55 11.43
C ALA A 39 0.10 0.48 11.44
N LEU A 40 0.41 -0.75 11.03
CA LEU A 40 -0.50 -1.89 11.13
C LEU A 40 -0.87 -2.20 12.59
N LEU A 41 0.12 -2.29 13.48
CA LEU A 41 -0.11 -2.59 14.90
C LEU A 41 -0.90 -1.47 15.58
N LEU A 42 -0.58 -0.22 15.29
CA LEU A 42 -1.34 0.94 15.75
C LEU A 42 -2.80 0.88 15.30
N MET A 43 -3.05 0.50 14.04
CA MET A 43 -4.41 0.30 13.52
C MET A 43 -5.17 -0.79 14.29
N ILE A 44 -4.53 -1.95 14.50
CA ILE A 44 -5.15 -3.07 15.21
C ILE A 44 -5.45 -2.67 16.65
N GLU A 45 -4.49 -2.08 17.35
CA GLU A 45 -4.63 -1.65 18.75
C GLU A 45 -5.74 -0.61 18.90
N ALA A 46 -5.74 0.44 18.08
CA ALA A 46 -6.76 1.49 18.11
C ALA A 46 -8.18 0.93 17.84
N THR A 47 -8.29 -0.03 16.92
CA THR A 47 -9.55 -0.73 16.63
C THR A 47 -10.02 -1.55 17.84
N LEU A 48 -9.12 -2.35 18.43
CA LEU A 48 -9.43 -3.16 19.61
C LEU A 48 -9.82 -2.30 20.81
N PHE A 49 -9.06 -1.24 21.09
CA PHE A 49 -9.35 -0.27 22.16
C PHE A 49 -10.76 0.31 21.99
N THR A 50 -11.13 0.69 20.76
CA THR A 50 -12.49 1.19 20.49
C THR A 50 -13.54 0.12 20.80
N MET A 51 -13.34 -1.12 20.35
CA MET A 51 -14.31 -2.21 20.56
C MET A 51 -14.57 -2.52 22.04
N ILE A 52 -13.56 -2.34 22.89
CA ILE A 52 -13.65 -2.55 24.35
C ILE A 52 -13.95 -1.24 25.12
N GLY A 53 -14.15 -0.12 24.44
CA GLY A 53 -14.53 1.16 25.06
C GLY A 53 -13.39 1.95 25.70
N ILE A 54 -12.12 1.62 25.41
CA ILE A 54 -10.97 2.40 25.85
C ILE A 54 -10.77 3.60 24.93
N ARG A 55 -10.82 4.80 25.51
CA ARG A 55 -10.53 6.05 24.78
C ARG A 55 -9.05 6.14 24.41
N TRP A 56 -8.80 6.53 23.18
CA TRP A 56 -7.45 6.75 22.67
C TRP A 56 -6.78 7.91 23.40
N SER A 57 -5.52 7.71 23.72
CA SER A 57 -4.60 8.74 24.17
C SER A 57 -3.22 8.43 23.63
N ILE A 58 -2.35 9.44 23.58
CA ILE A 58 -0.96 9.26 23.14
C ILE A 58 -0.29 8.12 23.92
N ILE A 59 -0.39 8.16 25.25
CA ILE A 59 0.22 7.16 26.14
C ILE A 59 -0.48 5.81 25.98
N GLY A 60 -1.82 5.81 25.94
CA GLY A 60 -2.61 4.58 25.85
C GLY A 60 -2.32 3.76 24.59
N LEU A 61 -2.13 4.41 23.44
CA LEU A 61 -1.79 3.75 22.17
C LEU A 61 -0.28 3.50 21.97
N SER A 62 0.59 4.21 22.70
CA SER A 62 2.05 4.02 22.55
C SER A 62 2.58 2.94 23.46
N LEU A 63 2.19 2.98 24.73
CA LEU A 63 2.87 2.23 25.78
C LEU A 63 2.81 0.71 25.55
N PRO A 64 1.65 0.10 25.17
CA PRO A 64 1.62 -1.34 24.90
C PRO A 64 2.51 -1.73 23.72
N LEU A 65 2.47 -0.97 22.62
CA LEU A 65 3.29 -1.20 21.42
C LEU A 65 4.80 -1.04 21.71
N LEU A 66 5.17 -0.05 22.51
CA LEU A 66 6.56 0.17 22.93
C LEU A 66 7.06 -0.94 23.85
N ILE A 67 6.24 -1.40 24.81
CA ILE A 67 6.59 -2.53 25.68
C ILE A 67 6.76 -3.80 24.84
N ALA A 68 5.81 -4.10 23.94
CA ALA A 68 5.90 -5.25 23.04
C ALA A 68 7.17 -5.19 22.18
N SER A 69 7.52 -4.00 21.67
CA SER A 69 8.75 -3.82 20.89
C SER A 69 10.04 -3.94 21.71
N GLY A 70 10.07 -3.39 22.92
CA GLY A 70 11.24 -3.43 23.81
C GLY A 70 11.61 -4.84 24.28
N VAL A 71 10.62 -5.67 24.63
CA VAL A 71 10.83 -7.05 25.11
C VAL A 71 11.54 -7.92 24.06
N VAL A 72 11.23 -7.71 22.77
CA VAL A 72 11.81 -8.50 21.67
C VAL A 72 13.21 -8.02 21.29
N LEU A 73 13.43 -6.70 21.26
CA LEU A 73 14.72 -6.10 20.89
C LEU A 73 15.84 -6.44 21.86
N TRP A 74 15.53 -6.61 23.15
CA TRP A 74 16.52 -7.04 24.16
C TRP A 74 17.23 -8.35 23.77
N ARG A 75 16.59 -9.20 22.96
CA ARG A 75 17.07 -10.55 22.64
C ARG A 75 17.83 -10.67 21.32
N THR A 76 18.00 -9.58 20.56
CA THR A 76 18.57 -9.65 19.21
C THR A 76 19.77 -8.72 19.02
N THR A 77 20.97 -9.28 18.95
CA THR A 77 22.18 -8.62 18.43
C THR A 77 22.43 -9.09 17.00
N ARG A 78 22.55 -8.17 16.03
CA ARG A 78 22.89 -8.52 14.64
C ARG A 78 23.80 -7.51 13.97
N THR A 79 24.61 -8.03 13.06
CA THR A 79 25.51 -7.32 12.17
C THR A 79 24.75 -6.80 10.95
N ASP A 80 24.99 -5.53 10.61
CA ASP A 80 24.36 -4.86 9.47
C ASP A 80 25.05 -5.28 8.16
N LYS A 81 24.25 -5.70 7.17
CA LYS A 81 24.73 -5.82 5.79
C LYS A 81 24.40 -4.53 5.03
N SER A 82 25.43 -3.77 4.65
CA SER A 82 25.28 -2.60 3.80
C SER A 82 25.19 -3.00 2.33
N VAL A 83 24.13 -2.59 1.65
CA VAL A 83 24.05 -2.66 0.18
C VAL A 83 24.79 -1.46 -0.39
N CYS A 84 25.75 -1.67 -1.30
CA CYS A 84 26.43 -0.58 -1.99
C CYS A 84 25.45 0.10 -2.94
N ALA A 85 25.16 1.38 -2.71
CA ALA A 85 24.24 2.17 -3.51
C ALA A 85 25.00 3.06 -4.49
N THR A 86 24.57 3.11 -5.76
CA THR A 86 25.18 4.00 -6.75
C THR A 86 24.65 5.43 -6.53
N PRO A 87 25.51 6.47 -6.53
CA PRO A 87 25.06 7.85 -6.30
C PRO A 87 23.95 8.30 -7.25
N PHE A 88 23.99 7.83 -8.50
CA PHE A 88 22.99 8.15 -9.51
C PHE A 88 21.60 7.58 -9.19
N ALA A 89 21.51 6.33 -8.73
CA ALA A 89 20.22 5.74 -8.35
C ALA A 89 19.62 6.43 -7.12
N ILE A 90 20.46 6.84 -6.15
CA ILE A 90 20.03 7.65 -5.01
C ILE A 90 19.51 9.01 -5.48
N ALA A 91 20.20 9.67 -6.41
CA ALA A 91 19.74 10.95 -6.96
C ALA A 91 18.36 10.82 -7.63
N ILE A 92 18.12 9.76 -8.41
CA ILE A 92 16.80 9.48 -9.02
C ILE A 92 15.73 9.30 -7.92
N ILE A 93 16.01 8.51 -6.89
CA ILE A 93 15.10 8.31 -5.76
C ILE A 93 14.75 9.65 -5.11
N VAL A 94 15.77 10.46 -4.78
CA VAL A 94 15.58 11.76 -4.12
C VAL A 94 14.75 12.69 -5.01
N VAL A 95 15.10 12.83 -6.29
CA VAL A 95 14.36 13.68 -7.24
C VAL A 95 12.91 13.22 -7.39
N ALA A 96 12.66 11.91 -7.47
CA ALA A 96 11.31 11.35 -7.54
C ALA A 96 10.47 11.67 -6.29
N ILE A 97 11.05 11.51 -5.10
CA ILE A 97 10.36 11.84 -3.85
C ILE A 97 10.09 13.35 -3.76
N LEU A 98 11.07 14.18 -4.13
CA LEU A 98 10.90 15.64 -4.17
C LEU A 98 9.83 16.07 -5.16
N HIS A 99 9.74 15.42 -6.33
CA HIS A 99 8.68 15.66 -7.30
C HIS A 99 7.30 15.38 -6.68
N LEU A 100 7.10 14.21 -6.07
CA LEU A 100 5.83 13.87 -5.43
C LEU A 100 5.48 14.85 -4.29
N LEU A 101 6.45 15.19 -3.44
CA LEU A 101 6.26 16.17 -2.37
C LEU A 101 5.86 17.53 -2.92
N LEU A 102 6.55 18.01 -3.95
CA LEU A 102 6.27 19.30 -4.58
C LEU A 102 4.86 19.30 -5.17
N SER A 103 4.46 18.25 -5.91
CA SER A 103 3.11 18.16 -6.50
C SER A 103 1.99 18.12 -5.46
N ILE A 104 2.23 17.57 -4.27
CA ILE A 104 1.26 17.62 -3.17
C ILE A 104 1.24 19.01 -2.52
N ILE A 105 2.40 19.62 -2.27
CA ILE A 105 2.51 20.94 -1.64
C ILE A 105 1.89 22.02 -2.53
N THR A 106 2.04 21.92 -3.85
CA THR A 106 1.39 22.80 -4.83
C THR A 106 -0.07 22.44 -5.09
N THR A 107 -0.65 21.55 -4.27
CA THR A 107 -2.03 21.04 -4.29
C THR A 107 -2.47 20.30 -5.57
N GLN A 108 -1.62 20.25 -6.60
CA GLN A 108 -1.86 19.57 -7.87
C GLN A 108 -2.19 18.09 -7.70
N SER A 109 -1.64 17.46 -6.67
CA SER A 109 -1.83 16.05 -6.40
C SER A 109 -2.63 15.74 -5.14
N ILE A 110 -3.32 16.71 -4.54
CA ILE A 110 -4.21 16.44 -3.39
C ILE A 110 -5.49 15.78 -3.88
N ASN A 111 -5.86 14.67 -3.25
CA ASN A 111 -7.11 13.98 -3.59
C ASN A 111 -8.32 14.70 -2.98
N PRO A 112 -9.40 14.95 -3.73
CA PRO A 112 -10.68 15.38 -3.15
C PRO A 112 -11.24 14.39 -2.13
N ASP A 113 -11.08 13.07 -2.34
CA ASP A 113 -11.50 12.03 -1.39
C ASP A 113 -10.75 12.17 -0.05
N TYR A 114 -9.55 12.77 -0.04
CA TYR A 114 -8.86 13.07 1.20
C TYR A 114 -9.57 14.14 2.02
N VAL A 115 -9.98 15.25 1.40
CA VAL A 115 -10.71 16.30 2.12
C VAL A 115 -12.13 15.85 2.48
N LEU A 116 -12.81 15.20 1.55
CA LEU A 116 -14.22 14.83 1.71
C LEU A 116 -14.44 13.63 2.63
N PHE A 117 -13.43 12.77 2.78
CA PHE A 117 -13.63 11.46 3.37
C PHE A 117 -12.47 10.98 4.25
N TRP A 118 -11.24 10.84 3.75
CA TRP A 118 -10.15 10.22 4.54
C TRP A 118 -9.66 11.10 5.70
N GLY A 119 -9.34 12.36 5.43
CA GLY A 119 -8.89 13.30 6.44
C GLY A 119 -10.02 13.68 7.40
N THR A 120 -11.25 13.80 6.89
CA THR A 120 -12.44 14.03 7.74
C THR A 120 -12.68 12.84 8.69
N LYS A 121 -12.56 11.59 8.23
CA LYS A 121 -12.53 10.40 9.11
C LYS A 121 -11.48 10.52 10.20
N ALA A 122 -10.26 10.89 9.85
CA ALA A 122 -9.17 11.03 10.82
C ALA A 122 -9.49 12.09 11.90
N VAL A 123 -10.08 13.21 11.51
CA VAL A 123 -10.53 14.26 12.44
C VAL A 123 -11.59 13.72 13.40
N HIS A 124 -12.62 13.05 12.90
CA HIS A 124 -13.67 12.45 13.72
C HIS A 124 -13.12 11.39 14.68
N PHE A 125 -12.20 10.56 14.22
CA PHE A 125 -11.59 9.53 15.07
C PHE A 125 -10.72 10.13 16.18
N ALA A 126 -9.94 11.16 15.86
CA ALA A 126 -9.13 11.86 16.86
C ALA A 126 -10.01 12.62 17.88
N MET A 127 -11.07 13.29 17.43
CA MET A 127 -12.00 14.03 18.29
C MET A 127 -12.77 13.11 19.24
N SER A 128 -13.30 12.00 18.72
CA SER A 128 -14.00 11.00 19.53
C SER A 128 -13.05 10.15 20.38
N ARG A 129 -11.74 10.20 20.11
CA ARG A 129 -10.71 9.33 20.68
C ARG A 129 -11.08 7.85 20.53
N SER A 130 -11.63 7.50 19.37
CA SER A 130 -12.14 6.18 19.03
C SER A 130 -12.42 6.07 17.54
N LEU A 131 -12.72 4.89 17.02
CA LEU A 131 -13.43 4.78 15.74
C LEU A 131 -14.90 5.21 15.96
N ASP A 132 -15.24 6.42 15.52
CA ASP A 132 -16.57 7.01 15.66
C ASP A 132 -17.61 6.27 14.82
N ALA A 133 -18.26 5.27 15.43
CA ALA A 133 -19.29 4.47 14.79
C ALA A 133 -20.53 5.29 14.40
N GLY A 134 -20.85 6.34 15.17
CA GLY A 134 -21.98 7.23 14.88
C GLY A 134 -21.73 8.04 13.61
N TYR A 135 -20.52 8.58 13.47
CA TYR A 135 -20.09 9.24 12.23
C TYR A 135 -20.07 8.25 11.05
N LEU A 136 -19.53 7.04 11.22
CA LEU A 136 -19.48 6.03 10.16
C LEU A 136 -20.89 5.64 9.68
N LEU A 137 -21.88 5.57 10.56
CA LEU A 137 -23.28 5.28 10.19
C LEU A 137 -24.05 6.52 9.70
N SER A 138 -23.43 7.70 9.71
CA SER A 138 -24.10 8.94 9.33
C SER A 138 -24.36 9.02 7.81
N ARG A 139 -25.42 9.73 7.44
CA ARG A 139 -25.83 9.92 6.03
C ARG A 139 -25.15 11.13 5.35
N TYR A 140 -24.38 11.94 6.09
CA TYR A 140 -23.84 13.20 5.61
C TYR A 140 -22.31 13.14 5.47
N ALA A 141 -21.84 13.41 4.24
CA ALA A 141 -20.53 13.05 3.68
C ALA A 141 -20.25 11.54 3.80
N PRO A 142 -20.50 10.72 2.75
CA PRO A 142 -20.51 9.27 2.86
C PRO A 142 -19.14 8.77 3.36
N PRO A 143 -19.05 8.29 4.61
CA PRO A 143 -17.79 8.01 5.27
C PRO A 143 -17.29 6.63 4.85
N ARG A 144 -17.49 6.21 3.59
CA ARG A 144 -17.16 4.88 3.00
C ARG A 144 -16.88 3.81 4.06
N ILE A 145 -17.95 3.25 4.61
CA ILE A 145 -17.91 2.28 5.72
C ILE A 145 -17.20 0.98 5.29
N ASP A 146 -17.23 0.71 4.00
CA ASP A 146 -16.49 -0.34 3.33
C ASP A 146 -14.98 -0.21 3.52
N TYR A 147 -14.43 1.01 3.54
CA TYR A 147 -12.99 1.19 3.55
C TYR A 147 -12.38 1.03 4.96
N PRO A 148 -11.43 0.09 5.14
CA PRO A 148 -10.79 -0.14 6.43
C PRO A 148 -9.98 1.08 6.90
N PRO A 149 -9.83 1.27 8.23
CA PRO A 149 -9.40 2.55 8.77
C PRO A 149 -7.89 2.71 8.99
N LEU A 150 -6.99 1.95 8.32
CA LEU A 150 -5.55 2.08 8.59
C LEU A 150 -5.01 3.49 8.29
N LEU A 151 -5.30 4.07 7.12
CA LEU A 151 -4.94 5.46 6.82
C LEU A 151 -5.51 6.46 7.84
N PRO A 152 -6.84 6.52 8.08
CA PRO A 152 -7.40 7.52 8.97
C PRO A 152 -6.98 7.32 10.44
N ILE A 153 -6.69 6.09 10.91
CA ILE A 153 -6.11 5.88 12.25
C ILE A 153 -4.70 6.46 12.32
N VAL A 154 -3.84 6.21 11.33
CA VAL A 154 -2.47 6.74 11.32
C VAL A 154 -2.48 8.27 11.26
N GLN A 155 -3.42 8.87 10.52
CA GLN A 155 -3.61 10.32 10.55
C GLN A 155 -4.16 10.80 11.90
N ALA A 156 -5.17 10.13 12.46
CA ALA A 156 -5.76 10.47 13.76
C ALA A 156 -4.72 10.41 14.88
N TRP A 157 -3.78 9.46 14.82
CA TRP A 157 -2.63 9.40 15.70
C TRP A 157 -1.82 10.70 15.68
N GLY A 158 -1.51 11.24 14.50
CA GLY A 158 -0.86 12.55 14.38
C GLY A 158 -1.70 13.68 14.97
N LEU A 159 -3.03 13.65 14.80
CA LEU A 159 -3.96 14.63 15.37
C LEU A 159 -4.02 14.58 16.90
N LEU A 160 -3.75 13.44 17.54
CA LEU A 160 -3.68 13.38 19.00
C LEU A 160 -2.56 14.27 19.56
N PHE A 161 -1.49 14.51 18.79
CA PHE A 161 -0.40 15.43 19.14
C PHE A 161 -0.64 16.85 18.66
N SER A 162 -1.15 17.01 17.44
CA SER A 162 -1.26 18.34 16.82
C SER A 162 -2.56 19.06 17.13
N HIS A 163 -3.59 18.37 17.64
CA HIS A 163 -4.96 18.83 17.91
C HIS A 163 -5.75 19.38 16.70
N GLN A 164 -5.08 19.73 15.62
CA GLN A 164 -5.63 20.18 14.35
C GLN A 164 -4.94 19.45 13.22
N ILE A 165 -5.68 19.14 12.16
CA ILE A 165 -5.13 18.49 10.98
C ILE A 165 -4.35 19.51 10.13
N PRO A 166 -3.03 19.35 9.94
CA PRO A 166 -2.29 20.17 9.00
C PRO A 166 -2.53 19.62 7.59
N TRP A 167 -3.65 19.98 6.96
CA TRP A 167 -4.18 19.33 5.74
C TRP A 167 -3.13 19.03 4.66
N ILE A 168 -2.26 20.00 4.33
CA ILE A 168 -1.21 19.83 3.32
C ILE A 168 -0.11 18.87 3.81
N THR A 169 0.35 19.02 5.05
CA THR A 169 1.36 18.13 5.65
C THR A 169 0.86 16.69 5.75
N ALA A 170 -0.38 16.51 6.21
CA ALA A 170 -1.02 15.20 6.31
C ALA A 170 -1.20 14.56 4.93
N ALA A 171 -1.48 15.35 3.88
CA ALA A 171 -1.46 14.85 2.51
C ALA A 171 -0.04 14.47 2.04
N ALA A 172 0.97 15.27 2.39
CA ALA A 172 2.37 15.02 2.05
C ALA A 172 2.93 13.74 2.71
N MET A 173 2.28 13.23 3.77
CA MET A 173 2.66 11.94 4.37
C MET A 173 2.51 10.76 3.40
N SER A 174 1.76 10.89 2.30
CA SER A 174 1.78 9.88 1.21
C SER A 174 3.20 9.63 0.68
N ALA A 175 4.07 10.65 0.66
CA ALA A 175 5.47 10.48 0.28
C ALA A 175 6.29 9.73 1.35
N VAL A 176 5.96 9.87 2.63
CA VAL A 176 6.64 9.14 3.72
C VAL A 176 6.43 7.64 3.58
N TRP A 177 5.24 7.20 3.18
CA TRP A 177 4.97 5.79 2.87
C TRP A 177 5.86 5.26 1.76
N LEU A 178 6.02 6.03 0.69
CA LEU A 178 6.90 5.67 -0.42
C LEU A 178 8.36 5.61 0.04
N VAL A 179 8.84 6.62 0.78
CA VAL A 179 10.19 6.68 1.36
C VAL A 179 10.48 5.49 2.27
N ALA A 180 9.53 5.11 3.12
CA ALA A 180 9.67 3.95 4.01
C ALA A 180 9.81 2.63 3.22
N ALA A 181 9.17 2.52 2.06
CA ALA A 181 9.23 1.34 1.22
C ALA A 181 10.54 1.20 0.44
N VAL A 182 11.18 2.31 0.03
CA VAL A 182 12.43 2.32 -0.76
C VAL A 182 13.48 1.35 -0.23
N PRO A 183 13.93 1.41 1.04
CA PRO A 183 14.98 0.52 1.51
C PRO A 183 14.49 -0.94 1.64
N VAL A 184 13.20 -1.17 1.88
CA VAL A 184 12.61 -2.51 1.94
C VAL A 184 12.58 -3.16 0.57
N ILE A 185 12.15 -2.43 -0.46
CA ILE A 185 12.14 -2.89 -1.86
C ILE A 185 13.56 -3.12 -2.36
N ASN A 186 14.51 -2.24 -2.03
CA ASN A 186 15.92 -2.44 -2.37
C ASN A 186 16.47 -3.72 -1.74
N TRP A 187 16.18 -3.95 -0.46
CA TRP A 187 16.60 -5.14 0.25
C TRP A 187 15.97 -6.43 -0.30
N LEU A 188 14.67 -6.41 -0.63
CA LEU A 188 13.95 -7.58 -1.17
C LEU A 188 14.34 -7.90 -2.62
N SER A 189 14.51 -6.87 -3.46
CA SER A 189 14.88 -7.04 -4.87
C SER A 189 16.37 -7.27 -5.06
N GLY A 190 17.20 -6.77 -4.16
CA GLY A 190 18.66 -6.75 -4.31
C GLY A 190 19.17 -5.79 -5.37
N SER A 191 18.32 -4.89 -5.91
CA SER A 191 18.66 -3.98 -7.01
C SER A 191 18.26 -2.54 -6.73
N ILE A 192 19.27 -1.68 -6.55
CA ILE A 192 19.06 -0.25 -6.35
C ILE A 192 18.52 0.44 -7.60
N HIS A 193 18.86 -0.05 -8.79
CA HIS A 193 18.36 0.48 -10.06
C HIS A 193 16.87 0.17 -10.24
N ALA A 194 16.45 -1.07 -9.96
CA ALA A 194 15.05 -1.44 -9.95
C ALA A 194 14.26 -0.63 -8.91
N THR A 195 14.85 -0.43 -7.73
CA THR A 195 14.24 0.39 -6.67
C THR A 195 14.11 1.85 -7.08
N ALA A 196 15.14 2.43 -7.71
CA ALA A 196 15.09 3.80 -8.20
C ALA A 196 14.03 3.97 -9.29
N PHE A 197 13.95 3.03 -10.24
CA PHE A 197 12.92 3.03 -11.27
C PHE A 197 11.52 2.86 -10.68
N TRP A 198 11.34 1.90 -9.77
CA TRP A 198 10.08 1.69 -9.05
C TRP A 198 9.64 2.95 -8.30
N THR A 199 10.56 3.58 -7.57
CA THR A 199 10.29 4.81 -6.81
C THR A 199 9.88 5.95 -7.74
N ALA A 200 10.60 6.14 -8.86
CA ALA A 200 10.28 7.16 -9.85
C ALA A 200 8.91 6.92 -10.50
N ALA A 201 8.62 5.69 -10.92
CA ALA A 201 7.34 5.33 -11.52
C ALA A 201 6.16 5.49 -10.54
N MET A 202 6.33 5.06 -9.27
CA MET A 202 5.29 5.22 -8.25
C MET A 202 5.09 6.68 -7.86
N ALA A 203 6.17 7.47 -7.72
CA ALA A 203 6.06 8.89 -7.45
C ALA A 203 5.33 9.64 -8.56
N ALA A 204 5.70 9.41 -9.83
CA ALA A 204 5.03 10.00 -10.98
C ALA A 204 3.56 9.58 -11.08
N SER A 205 3.26 8.29 -10.85
CA SER A 205 1.90 7.78 -10.87
C SER A 205 1.04 8.38 -9.75
N LEU A 206 1.52 8.41 -8.51
CA LEU A 206 0.83 8.99 -7.36
C LEU A 206 0.58 10.49 -7.54
N ALA A 207 1.55 11.21 -8.12
CA ALA A 207 1.40 12.62 -8.44
C ALA A 207 0.33 12.83 -9.52
N PHE A 208 0.42 12.09 -10.64
CA PHE A 208 -0.49 12.20 -11.77
C PHE A 208 -1.95 11.92 -11.42
N CYS A 209 -2.20 10.91 -10.58
CA CYS A 209 -3.55 10.51 -10.21
C CYS A 209 -4.10 11.24 -8.97
N GLY A 210 -3.37 12.22 -8.44
CA GLY A 210 -3.76 12.99 -7.27
C GLY A 210 -3.97 12.15 -6.02
N SER A 211 -2.99 11.33 -5.62
CA SER A 211 -3.10 10.43 -4.46
C SER A 211 -2.66 11.06 -3.11
N GLY A 212 -2.40 12.35 -3.06
CA GLY A 212 -1.99 13.05 -1.84
C GLY A 212 -3.07 12.93 -0.76
N GLY A 213 -2.69 12.40 0.41
CA GLY A 213 -3.57 12.18 1.56
C GLY A 213 -4.57 11.03 1.43
N ASN A 214 -4.56 10.30 0.32
CA ASN A 214 -5.42 9.15 0.06
C ASN A 214 -4.66 7.83 0.30
N ALA A 215 -5.37 6.70 0.37
CA ALA A 215 -4.85 5.40 0.81
C ALA A 215 -4.03 4.67 -0.24
N GLU A 216 -3.93 5.18 -1.48
CA GLU A 216 -3.25 4.51 -2.58
C GLU A 216 -1.76 4.29 -2.31
N ALA A 217 -1.05 5.30 -1.79
CA ALA A 217 0.37 5.17 -1.47
C ALA A 217 0.61 4.02 -0.48
N MET A 218 -0.27 3.90 0.52
CA MET A 218 -0.20 2.86 1.54
C MET A 218 -0.50 1.47 0.95
N LEU A 219 -1.57 1.38 0.15
CA LEU A 219 -2.00 0.15 -0.47
C LEU A 219 -0.90 -0.40 -1.39
N VAL A 220 -0.38 0.45 -2.28
CA VAL A 220 0.69 0.10 -3.20
C VAL A 220 1.90 -0.38 -2.42
N VAL A 221 2.37 0.36 -1.42
CA VAL A 221 3.55 -0.02 -0.62
C VAL A 221 3.39 -1.39 0.03
N TYR A 222 2.25 -1.67 0.67
CA TYR A 222 2.00 -2.97 1.28
C TYR A 222 1.96 -4.10 0.24
N ILE A 223 1.29 -3.89 -0.89
CA ILE A 223 1.27 -4.87 -1.99
C ILE A 223 2.67 -5.10 -2.55
N SER A 224 3.43 -4.04 -2.83
CA SER A 224 4.79 -4.11 -3.39
C SER A 224 5.72 -4.89 -2.46
N VAL A 225 5.73 -4.55 -1.17
CA VAL A 225 6.55 -5.22 -0.16
C VAL A 225 6.12 -6.68 -0.02
N GLY A 226 4.82 -6.95 0.08
CA GLY A 226 4.30 -8.31 0.22
C GLY A 226 4.66 -9.20 -0.97
N ALA A 227 4.49 -8.68 -2.18
CA ALA A 227 4.75 -9.39 -3.40
C ALA A 227 6.27 -9.60 -3.64
N ALA A 228 7.10 -8.59 -3.40
CA ALA A 228 8.56 -8.74 -3.44
C ALA A 228 9.05 -9.76 -2.40
N ALA A 229 8.46 -9.77 -1.20
CA ALA A 229 8.78 -10.72 -0.14
C ALA A 229 8.40 -12.16 -0.50
N ILE A 230 7.33 -12.38 -1.26
CA ILE A 230 6.97 -13.72 -1.79
C ILE A 230 8.08 -14.28 -2.67
N VAL A 231 8.59 -13.47 -3.60
CA VAL A 231 9.65 -13.87 -4.54
C VAL A 231 10.99 -14.02 -3.83
N ALA A 232 11.29 -13.15 -2.87
CA ALA A 232 12.46 -13.22 -1.99
C ALA A 232 12.35 -14.31 -0.89
N ARG A 233 11.29 -15.12 -0.89
CA ARG A 233 11.03 -16.22 0.07
C ARG A 233 11.00 -15.75 1.55
N ARG A 234 10.55 -14.52 1.82
CA ARG A 234 10.37 -13.94 3.15
C ARG A 234 8.91 -14.04 3.61
N THR A 235 8.47 -15.24 3.98
CA THR A 235 7.05 -15.56 4.26
C THR A 235 6.42 -14.67 5.33
N SER A 236 7.10 -14.39 6.46
CA SER A 236 6.55 -13.56 7.53
C SER A 236 6.32 -12.11 7.09
N ILE A 237 7.25 -11.55 6.33
CA ILE A 237 7.15 -10.18 5.79
C ILE A 237 6.00 -10.08 4.80
N ALA A 238 5.86 -11.07 3.91
CA ALA A 238 4.73 -11.14 2.98
C ALA A 238 3.38 -11.21 3.69
N ALA A 239 3.27 -12.08 4.71
CA ALA A 239 2.04 -12.24 5.50
C ALA A 239 1.64 -10.93 6.22
N ILE A 240 2.58 -10.27 6.88
CA ILE A 240 2.34 -8.99 7.55
C ILE A 240 1.95 -7.90 6.55
N ALA A 241 2.66 -7.81 5.42
CA ALA A 241 2.37 -6.81 4.41
C ALA A 241 0.97 -6.98 3.81
N PHE A 242 0.53 -8.22 3.56
CA PHE A 242 -0.82 -8.48 3.07
C PHE A 242 -1.92 -8.22 4.11
N ALA A 243 -1.67 -8.47 5.39
CA ALA A 243 -2.58 -8.04 6.46
C ALA A 243 -2.72 -6.51 6.47
N GLY A 244 -1.61 -5.77 6.30
CA GLY A 244 -1.61 -4.32 6.16
C GLY A 244 -2.36 -3.82 4.93
N ALA A 245 -2.17 -4.45 3.77
CA ALA A 245 -2.90 -4.11 2.55
C ALA A 245 -4.42 -4.29 2.73
N MET A 246 -4.86 -5.42 3.30
CA MET A 246 -6.27 -5.70 3.58
C MET A 246 -6.93 -4.67 4.51
N LEU A 247 -6.14 -4.06 5.38
CA LEU A 247 -6.60 -3.02 6.30
C LEU A 247 -6.45 -1.60 5.75
N THR A 248 -6.01 -1.45 4.50
CA THR A 248 -5.86 -0.15 3.85
C THR A 248 -7.04 0.20 2.95
N LYS A 249 -7.45 -0.72 2.05
CA LYS A 249 -8.51 -0.47 1.06
C LYS A 249 -9.09 -1.79 0.55
N GLU A 250 -10.32 -1.78 0.05
CA GLU A 250 -10.99 -2.99 -0.46
C GLU A 250 -10.30 -3.59 -1.69
N GLU A 251 -9.65 -2.77 -2.52
CA GLU A 251 -8.98 -3.21 -3.75
C GLU A 251 -7.75 -4.09 -3.47
N ALA A 252 -7.28 -4.10 -2.21
CA ALA A 252 -6.32 -5.08 -1.73
C ALA A 252 -6.82 -6.52 -1.93
N LEU A 253 -8.11 -6.79 -1.72
CA LEU A 253 -8.69 -8.12 -1.82
C LEU A 253 -8.47 -8.72 -3.21
N VAL A 254 -8.78 -7.95 -4.25
CA VAL A 254 -8.64 -8.36 -5.65
C VAL A 254 -7.17 -8.56 -5.99
N THR A 255 -6.32 -7.61 -5.57
CA THR A 255 -4.89 -7.64 -5.84
C THR A 255 -4.21 -8.84 -5.18
N ILE A 256 -4.51 -9.09 -3.91
CA ILE A 256 -4.00 -10.24 -3.17
C ILE A 256 -4.52 -11.52 -3.80
N GLY A 257 -5.83 -11.63 -4.09
CA GLY A 257 -6.40 -12.82 -4.76
C GLY A 257 -5.67 -13.17 -6.06
N ALA A 258 -5.39 -12.16 -6.88
CA ALA A 258 -4.61 -12.33 -8.11
C ALA A 258 -3.17 -12.79 -7.84
N ILE A 259 -2.49 -12.24 -6.82
CA ILE A 259 -1.15 -12.69 -6.38
C ILE A 259 -1.18 -14.14 -5.87
N LEU A 260 -2.20 -14.52 -5.10
CA LEU A 260 -2.35 -15.89 -4.60
C LEU A 260 -2.51 -16.90 -5.74
N ILE A 261 -3.25 -16.55 -6.80
CA ILE A 261 -3.32 -17.38 -8.02
C ILE A 261 -1.91 -17.52 -8.63
N GLY A 262 -1.16 -16.44 -8.75
CA GLY A 262 0.24 -16.47 -9.20
C GLY A 262 1.14 -17.36 -8.35
N VAL A 263 0.97 -17.33 -7.01
CA VAL A 263 1.70 -18.19 -6.07
C VAL A 263 1.33 -19.66 -6.27
N VAL A 264 0.05 -20.00 -6.41
CA VAL A 264 -0.40 -21.38 -6.63
C VAL A 264 0.18 -21.94 -7.93
N ILE A 265 0.18 -21.13 -9.01
CA ILE A 265 0.77 -21.52 -10.30
C ILE A 265 2.28 -21.73 -10.16
N TYR A 266 2.98 -20.83 -9.47
CA TYR A 266 4.43 -20.89 -9.32
C TYR A 266 4.89 -22.06 -8.44
N ASP A 267 4.33 -22.22 -7.24
CA ASP A 267 4.72 -23.26 -6.29
C ASP A 267 4.08 -24.62 -6.61
N ARG A 268 3.16 -24.69 -7.58
CA ARG A 268 2.34 -25.87 -7.91
C ARG A 268 1.64 -26.47 -6.68
N GLY A 269 1.18 -25.61 -5.78
CA GLY A 269 0.58 -26.03 -4.52
C GLY A 269 -0.07 -24.89 -3.74
N ILE A 270 -0.99 -25.25 -2.84
CA ILE A 270 -1.83 -24.28 -2.12
C ILE A 270 -1.25 -23.83 -0.77
N ARG A 271 -0.22 -24.51 -0.24
CA ARG A 271 0.22 -24.29 1.15
C ARG A 271 0.68 -22.85 1.43
N ARG A 272 1.56 -22.29 0.58
CA ARG A 272 2.04 -20.91 0.75
C ARG A 272 0.92 -19.90 0.50
N ALA A 273 0.11 -20.13 -0.54
CA ALA A 273 -1.06 -19.31 -0.81
C ALA A 273 -2.05 -19.29 0.38
N ALA A 274 -2.26 -20.43 1.04
CA ALA A 274 -3.12 -20.53 2.22
C ALA A 274 -2.58 -19.73 3.41
N ILE A 275 -1.27 -19.73 3.66
CA ILE A 275 -0.65 -18.90 4.71
C ILE A 275 -0.93 -17.42 4.44
N PHE A 276 -0.71 -16.97 3.21
CA PHE A 276 -0.94 -15.59 2.81
C PHE A 276 -2.42 -15.22 2.82
N ALA A 277 -3.31 -16.12 2.40
CA ALA A 277 -4.75 -15.95 2.50
C ALA A 277 -5.20 -15.83 3.96
N ALA A 278 -4.67 -16.68 4.85
CA ALA A 278 -4.97 -16.65 6.27
C ALA A 278 -4.51 -15.34 6.93
N SER A 279 -3.31 -14.83 6.60
CA SER A 279 -2.86 -13.53 7.12
C SER A 279 -3.72 -12.37 6.64
N SER A 280 -4.12 -12.38 5.36
CA SER A 280 -5.05 -11.38 4.81
C SER A 280 -6.42 -11.44 5.49
N ALA A 281 -6.96 -12.64 5.68
CA ALA A 281 -8.22 -12.87 6.36
C ALA A 281 -8.15 -12.43 7.83
N ALA A 282 -7.02 -12.69 8.52
CA ALA A 282 -6.80 -12.23 9.88
C ALA A 282 -6.80 -10.69 9.95
N GLY A 283 -6.12 -10.01 9.03
CA GLY A 283 -6.17 -8.55 8.90
C GLY A 283 -7.61 -8.05 8.72
N ALA A 284 -8.31 -8.54 7.69
CA ALA A 284 -9.70 -8.16 7.41
C ALA A 284 -10.65 -8.45 8.59
N SER A 285 -10.42 -9.53 9.34
CA SER A 285 -11.27 -9.90 10.47
C SER A 285 -11.29 -8.87 11.58
N VAL A 286 -10.21 -8.09 11.77
CA VAL A 286 -10.16 -6.99 12.75
C VAL A 286 -11.19 -5.92 12.40
N TRP A 287 -11.24 -5.52 11.12
CA TRP A 287 -12.21 -4.54 10.65
C TRP A 287 -13.64 -5.08 10.66
N PHE A 288 -13.84 -6.31 10.20
CA PHE A 288 -15.15 -6.94 10.17
C PHE A 288 -15.72 -7.20 11.58
N ALA A 289 -14.85 -7.51 12.54
CA ALA A 289 -15.24 -7.62 13.95
C ALA A 289 -15.71 -6.27 14.51
N PHE A 290 -15.03 -5.17 14.17
CA PHE A 290 -15.48 -3.83 14.51
C PHE A 290 -16.84 -3.52 13.88
N GLN A 291 -17.00 -3.72 12.56
CA GLN A 291 -18.27 -3.50 11.87
C GLN A 291 -19.42 -4.28 12.54
N LYS A 292 -19.20 -5.57 12.82
CA LYS A 292 -20.15 -6.44 13.51
C LYS A 292 -20.50 -5.92 14.91
N ARG A 293 -19.50 -5.51 15.69
CA ARG A 293 -19.66 -5.05 17.08
C ARG A 293 -20.54 -3.80 17.19
N PHE A 294 -20.48 -2.93 16.19
CA PHE A 294 -21.18 -1.64 16.16
C PHE A 294 -22.39 -1.64 15.21
N GLY A 295 -22.87 -2.81 14.78
CA GLY A 295 -24.11 -2.93 13.99
C GLY A 295 -24.00 -2.39 12.56
N MET A 296 -22.80 -2.30 12.01
CA MET A 296 -22.56 -1.91 10.61
C MET A 296 -22.70 -3.13 9.69
N HIS A 297 -22.84 -2.88 8.38
CA HIS A 297 -22.71 -3.95 7.39
C HIS A 297 -21.31 -4.57 7.48
N VAL A 298 -21.24 -5.90 7.57
CA VAL A 298 -19.98 -6.63 7.62
C VAL A 298 -19.52 -6.96 6.22
N GLY A 299 -18.34 -6.47 5.85
CA GLY A 299 -17.74 -6.67 4.54
C GLY A 299 -17.42 -5.36 3.84
N TYR A 300 -17.01 -5.51 2.59
CA TYR A 300 -16.91 -4.40 1.63
C TYR A 300 -18.26 -4.21 0.94
N ASP A 301 -18.66 -2.96 0.73
CA ASP A 301 -19.95 -2.68 0.10
C ASP A 301 -20.00 -3.32 -1.28
N ARG A 302 -21.20 -3.78 -1.65
CA ARG A 302 -21.41 -4.38 -2.96
C ARG A 302 -21.12 -3.31 -4.01
N VAL A 303 -20.05 -3.47 -4.79
CA VAL A 303 -20.07 -3.00 -6.19
C VAL A 303 -21.41 -3.46 -6.72
N THR A 304 -22.29 -2.51 -7.01
CA THR A 304 -23.70 -2.75 -7.33
C THR A 304 -23.78 -3.84 -8.39
N LEU A 305 -24.13 -5.06 -7.94
CA LEU A 305 -24.29 -6.27 -8.73
C LEU A 305 -25.57 -6.18 -9.59
N THR A 306 -25.82 -5.04 -10.22
CA THR A 306 -26.62 -5.06 -11.44
C THR A 306 -25.72 -5.74 -12.47
N HIS A 307 -25.90 -7.06 -12.62
CA HIS A 307 -25.17 -7.94 -13.54
C HIS A 307 -25.36 -7.57 -15.03
N THR A 308 -25.79 -6.35 -15.32
CA THR A 308 -25.98 -5.82 -16.66
C THR A 308 -24.63 -5.42 -17.22
N PHE A 309 -24.10 -6.23 -18.12
CA PHE A 309 -22.92 -5.86 -18.89
C PHE A 309 -23.32 -4.98 -20.07
N HIS A 310 -22.81 -3.76 -20.08
CA HIS A 310 -22.92 -2.83 -21.19
C HIS A 310 -21.75 -3.08 -22.15
N TRP A 311 -21.86 -4.06 -23.04
CA TRP A 311 -20.81 -4.35 -24.04
C TRP A 311 -20.48 -3.15 -24.95
N SER A 312 -21.42 -2.22 -25.10
CA SER A 312 -21.20 -0.90 -25.73
C SER A 312 -20.12 -0.05 -25.05
N ASN A 313 -19.71 -0.39 -23.82
CA ASN A 313 -18.63 0.29 -23.11
C ASN A 313 -17.24 -0.11 -23.61
N LEU A 314 -17.07 -1.25 -24.30
CA LEU A 314 -15.75 -1.74 -24.73
C LEU A 314 -14.95 -0.72 -25.55
N PRO A 315 -15.50 -0.04 -26.58
CA PRO A 315 -14.74 0.97 -27.32
C PRO A 315 -14.25 2.11 -26.43
N THR A 316 -15.06 2.55 -25.47
CA THR A 316 -14.67 3.58 -24.50
C THR A 316 -13.55 3.08 -23.59
N ILE A 317 -13.62 1.82 -23.13
CA ILE A 317 -12.58 1.21 -22.31
C ILE A 317 -11.24 1.20 -23.07
N PHE A 318 -11.22 0.70 -24.31
CA PHE A 318 -10.00 0.64 -25.11
C PHE A 318 -9.45 2.02 -25.48
N ARG A 319 -10.31 3.04 -25.61
CA ARG A 319 -9.89 4.41 -25.91
C ARG A 319 -9.34 5.16 -24.70
N GLU A 320 -9.96 4.99 -23.52
CA GLU A 320 -9.60 5.77 -22.32
C GLU A 320 -8.57 5.07 -21.44
N ALA A 321 -8.46 3.74 -21.49
CA ALA A 321 -7.48 3.01 -20.70
C ALA A 321 -6.03 3.44 -20.99
N PRO A 322 -5.55 3.54 -22.24
CA PRO A 322 -4.17 3.95 -22.52
C PRO A 322 -3.83 5.34 -21.97
N LYS A 323 -4.78 6.29 -22.02
CA LYS A 323 -4.60 7.65 -21.49
C LYS A 323 -4.43 7.63 -19.96
N SER A 324 -5.25 6.82 -19.30
CA SER A 324 -5.22 6.66 -17.84
C SER A 324 -3.97 5.91 -17.35
N LEU A 325 -3.48 4.97 -18.17
CA LEU A 325 -2.26 4.21 -17.91
C LEU A 325 -0.97 4.99 -18.21
N ALA A 326 -1.07 6.22 -18.75
CA ALA A 326 0.10 7.06 -18.95
C ALA A 326 0.89 7.31 -17.66
N ALA A 327 0.22 7.25 -16.49
CA ALA A 327 0.82 7.30 -15.15
C ALA A 327 1.83 8.45 -14.96
N GLY A 328 1.55 9.62 -15.55
CA GLY A 328 2.40 10.81 -15.48
C GLY A 328 3.70 10.73 -16.28
N CYS A 329 3.93 9.67 -17.04
CA CYS A 329 5.19 9.41 -17.75
C CYS A 329 4.99 8.86 -19.17
N TRP A 330 3.89 9.25 -19.82
CA TRP A 330 3.52 8.82 -21.18
C TRP A 330 3.57 7.29 -21.39
N GLY A 331 3.31 6.53 -20.33
CA GLY A 331 3.30 5.06 -20.37
C GLY A 331 4.68 4.41 -20.27
N LEU A 332 5.77 5.17 -20.17
CA LEU A 332 7.14 4.62 -20.05
C LEU A 332 7.29 3.70 -18.82
N SER A 333 6.58 3.99 -17.73
CA SER A 333 6.56 3.13 -16.53
C SER A 333 6.06 1.71 -16.81
N TRP A 334 5.21 1.53 -17.83
CA TRP A 334 4.73 0.22 -18.27
C TRP A 334 5.60 -0.37 -19.38
N LEU A 335 5.98 0.45 -20.36
CA LEU A 335 6.69 -0.01 -21.55
C LEU A 335 8.10 -0.53 -21.22
N ILE A 336 8.84 0.14 -20.34
CA ILE A 336 10.20 -0.26 -19.95
C ILE A 336 10.21 -1.67 -19.30
N PRO A 337 9.44 -1.94 -18.23
CA PRO A 337 9.44 -3.28 -17.64
C PRO A 337 8.84 -4.33 -18.57
N LEU A 338 7.86 -4.00 -19.43
CA LEU A 338 7.38 -4.92 -20.48
C LEU A 338 8.48 -5.29 -21.46
N ALA A 339 9.27 -4.33 -21.93
CA ALA A 339 10.38 -4.58 -22.84
C ALA A 339 11.45 -5.48 -22.19
N ILE A 340 11.74 -5.27 -20.90
CA ILE A 340 12.64 -6.12 -20.11
C ILE A 340 12.08 -7.55 -20.02
N ILE A 341 10.80 -7.71 -19.66
CA ILE A 341 10.15 -9.03 -19.59
C ILE A 341 10.17 -9.73 -20.95
N PHE A 342 9.87 -9.03 -22.04
CA PHE A 342 9.91 -9.58 -23.39
C PHE A 342 11.33 -10.04 -23.76
N TYR A 343 12.33 -9.19 -23.49
CA TYR A 343 13.73 -9.54 -23.71
C TYR A 343 14.14 -10.81 -22.94
N ILE A 344 13.76 -10.91 -21.66
CA ILE A 344 14.04 -12.07 -20.82
C ILE A 344 13.26 -13.30 -21.29
N ALA A 345 12.02 -13.14 -21.74
CA ALA A 345 11.22 -14.23 -22.31
C ALA A 345 11.92 -14.90 -23.48
N VAL A 346 12.53 -14.08 -24.36
CA VAL A 346 13.25 -14.57 -25.54
C VAL A 346 14.63 -15.12 -25.18
N ARG A 347 15.40 -14.41 -24.35
CA ARG A 347 16.82 -14.74 -24.10
C ARG A 347 17.05 -15.70 -22.95
N LYS A 348 16.24 -15.61 -21.89
CA LYS A 348 16.41 -16.35 -20.63
C LYS A 348 15.04 -16.77 -20.05
N PRO A 349 14.23 -17.56 -20.76
CA PRO A 349 12.86 -17.90 -20.36
C PRO A 349 12.77 -18.59 -19.00
N ARG A 350 13.84 -19.27 -18.55
CA ARG A 350 13.90 -19.89 -17.23
C ARG A 350 13.80 -18.85 -16.10
N ASN A 351 14.35 -17.65 -16.29
CA ASN A 351 14.33 -16.59 -15.27
C ASN A 351 12.92 -16.01 -15.07
N LEU A 352 12.04 -16.10 -16.08
CA LEU A 352 10.65 -15.67 -15.91
C LEU A 352 9.90 -16.48 -14.86
N ARG A 353 10.32 -17.72 -14.59
CA ARG A 353 9.66 -18.58 -13.60
C ARG A 353 9.60 -17.89 -12.25
N ASP A 354 10.70 -17.26 -11.83
CA ASP A 354 10.78 -16.59 -10.52
C ASP A 354 9.93 -15.31 -10.42
N ALA A 355 9.51 -14.76 -11.56
CA ALA A 355 8.64 -13.59 -11.63
C ALA A 355 7.14 -13.95 -11.77
N ILE A 356 6.79 -15.23 -11.96
CA ILE A 356 5.38 -15.68 -12.15
C ILE A 356 4.43 -15.13 -11.08
N PRO A 357 4.74 -15.17 -9.77
CA PRO A 357 3.83 -14.64 -8.73
C PRO A 357 3.48 -13.16 -8.90
N LEU A 358 4.31 -12.41 -9.63
CA LEU A 358 4.15 -10.98 -9.89
C LEU A 358 3.62 -10.68 -11.29
N LEU A 359 3.87 -11.56 -12.27
CA LEU A 359 3.39 -11.40 -13.65
C LEU A 359 1.93 -11.81 -13.81
N VAL A 360 1.51 -12.93 -13.22
CA VAL A 360 0.11 -13.43 -13.32
C VAL A 360 -0.93 -12.40 -12.84
N PRO A 361 -0.72 -11.66 -11.74
CA PRO A 361 -1.69 -10.69 -11.27
C PRO A 361 -1.97 -9.55 -12.24
N VAL A 362 -0.99 -9.15 -13.06
CA VAL A 362 -1.12 -7.99 -13.95
C VAL A 362 -2.30 -8.14 -14.93
N PRO A 363 -2.36 -9.19 -15.79
CA PRO A 363 -3.51 -9.38 -16.68
C PRO A 363 -4.81 -9.68 -15.92
N LEU A 364 -4.76 -10.35 -14.76
CA LEU A 364 -5.96 -10.62 -13.96
C LEU A 364 -6.58 -9.33 -13.41
N LEU A 365 -5.75 -8.39 -12.96
CA LEU A 365 -6.20 -7.07 -12.51
C LEU A 365 -6.79 -6.26 -13.66
N PHE A 366 -6.16 -6.26 -14.84
CA PHE A 366 -6.73 -5.61 -16.02
C PHE A 366 -8.06 -6.23 -16.45
N ALA A 367 -8.18 -7.56 -16.44
CA ALA A 367 -9.43 -8.25 -16.73
C ALA A 367 -10.52 -7.87 -15.72
N PHE A 368 -10.16 -7.79 -14.43
CA PHE A 368 -11.07 -7.31 -13.39
C PHE A 368 -11.50 -5.86 -13.60
N PHE A 369 -10.60 -4.96 -14.01
CA PHE A 369 -10.96 -3.57 -14.32
C PHE A 369 -11.91 -3.48 -15.51
N VAL A 370 -11.67 -4.25 -16.58
CA VAL A 370 -12.60 -4.33 -17.72
C VAL A 370 -13.96 -4.82 -17.24
N TYR A 371 -14.00 -5.88 -16.43
CA TYR A 371 -15.22 -6.40 -15.81
C TYR A 371 -15.97 -5.33 -15.00
N LEU A 372 -15.28 -4.53 -14.19
CA LEU A 372 -15.88 -3.42 -13.45
C LEU A 372 -16.43 -2.34 -14.39
N TYR A 373 -15.67 -1.96 -15.42
CA TYR A 373 -16.06 -0.88 -16.31
C TYR A 373 -17.21 -1.25 -17.25
N LEU A 374 -17.41 -2.54 -17.53
CA LEU A 374 -18.57 -3.04 -18.27
C LEU A 374 -19.89 -2.87 -17.50
N GLN A 375 -19.86 -2.65 -16.19
CA GLN A 375 -21.06 -2.52 -15.34
C GLN A 375 -21.51 -1.06 -15.13
N TYR A 376 -20.79 -0.07 -15.67
CA TYR A 376 -21.21 1.32 -15.54
C TYR A 376 -22.27 1.72 -16.56
N GLU A 377 -23.40 2.22 -16.06
CA GLU A 377 -24.51 2.72 -16.86
C GLU A 377 -24.23 4.08 -17.52
N SER A 378 -23.44 4.95 -16.85
CA SER A 378 -23.18 6.31 -17.33
C SER A 378 -21.83 6.86 -16.89
N SER A 379 -21.36 7.88 -17.61
CA SER A 379 -20.13 8.66 -17.34
C SER A 379 -18.85 7.83 -17.25
N LEU A 380 -18.78 6.74 -18.02
CA LEU A 380 -17.67 5.79 -17.97
C LEU A 380 -16.31 6.45 -18.20
N ALA A 381 -16.17 7.28 -19.22
CA ALA A 381 -14.89 7.93 -19.54
C ALA A 381 -14.36 8.77 -18.38
N MET A 382 -15.24 9.55 -17.74
CA MET A 382 -14.91 10.37 -16.56
C MET A 382 -14.51 9.49 -15.37
N LYS A 383 -15.25 8.40 -15.12
CA LYS A 383 -14.94 7.45 -14.05
C LYS A 383 -13.60 6.74 -14.29
N MET A 384 -13.32 6.32 -15.51
CA MET A 384 -12.04 5.73 -15.89
C MET A 384 -10.89 6.70 -15.63
N TRP A 385 -11.01 7.94 -16.10
CA TRP A 385 -10.02 8.99 -15.87
C TRP A 385 -9.74 9.21 -14.37
N TRP A 386 -10.78 9.17 -13.54
CA TRP A 386 -10.66 9.37 -12.09
C TRP A 386 -10.09 8.15 -11.36
N ILE A 387 -10.47 6.94 -11.74
CA ILE A 387 -10.30 5.73 -10.94
C ILE A 387 -9.15 4.85 -11.47
N LEU A 388 -9.07 4.66 -12.79
CA LEU A 388 -8.11 3.72 -13.39
C LEU A 388 -6.65 4.05 -13.09
N PRO A 389 -6.20 5.33 -13.12
CA PRO A 389 -4.82 5.65 -12.77
C PRO A 389 -4.43 5.22 -11.35
N ARG A 390 -5.38 5.22 -10.41
CA ARG A 390 -5.20 4.78 -9.02
C ARG A 390 -5.28 3.26 -8.89
N LEU A 391 -6.30 2.65 -9.49
CA LEU A 391 -6.50 1.19 -9.43
C LEU A 391 -5.37 0.40 -10.10
N SER A 392 -4.74 0.95 -11.12
CA SER A 392 -3.67 0.26 -11.86
C SER A 392 -2.30 0.30 -11.18
N GLN A 393 -2.12 1.08 -10.11
CA GLN A 393 -0.81 1.22 -9.45
C GLN A 393 -0.24 -0.07 -8.86
N PRO A 394 -1.04 -0.95 -8.21
CA PRO A 394 -0.54 -2.24 -7.78
C PRO A 394 -0.07 -3.09 -8.97
N ALA A 395 -0.82 -3.12 -10.08
CA ALA A 395 -0.41 -3.83 -11.29
C ALA A 395 0.90 -3.27 -11.88
N LEU A 396 1.04 -1.93 -11.92
CA LEU A 396 2.27 -1.27 -12.37
C LEU A 396 3.46 -1.65 -11.48
N SER A 397 3.29 -1.57 -10.16
CA SER A 397 4.33 -1.98 -9.21
C SER A 397 4.74 -3.44 -9.40
N LEU A 398 3.76 -4.35 -9.53
CA LEU A 398 4.03 -5.77 -9.68
C LEU A 398 4.78 -6.06 -10.98
N LEU A 399 4.44 -5.40 -12.08
CA LEU A 399 5.14 -5.49 -13.35
C LEU A 399 6.61 -5.02 -13.26
N ILE A 400 6.85 -3.89 -12.60
CA ILE A 400 8.22 -3.37 -12.40
C ILE A 400 9.06 -4.35 -11.58
N LEU A 401 8.51 -4.84 -10.46
CA LEU A 401 9.19 -5.80 -9.60
C LEU A 401 9.40 -7.14 -10.31
N ALA A 402 8.42 -7.60 -11.10
CA ALA A 402 8.55 -8.79 -11.93
C ALA A 402 9.73 -8.67 -12.91
N ALA A 403 9.86 -7.54 -13.59
CA ALA A 403 10.97 -7.26 -14.49
C ALA A 403 12.32 -7.32 -13.76
N ALA A 404 12.40 -6.71 -12.56
CA ALA A 404 13.59 -6.74 -11.74
C ALA A 404 13.99 -8.16 -11.30
N PHE A 405 13.03 -8.94 -10.80
CA PHE A 405 13.30 -10.33 -10.38
C PHE A 405 13.64 -11.24 -11.55
N ALA A 406 13.01 -11.05 -12.71
CA ALA A 406 13.31 -11.80 -13.92
C ALA A 406 14.69 -11.46 -14.51
N ALA A 407 15.14 -10.20 -14.38
CA ALA A 407 16.45 -9.77 -14.88
C ALA A 407 17.60 -10.48 -14.14
N GLY A 408 17.34 -10.97 -12.93
CA GLY A 408 18.34 -11.70 -12.13
C GLY A 408 19.38 -10.78 -11.50
N ASP A 409 19.08 -9.48 -11.38
CA ASP A 409 19.90 -8.44 -10.75
C ASP A 409 20.08 -8.64 -9.23
N ARG A 410 19.79 -9.82 -8.69
CA ARG A 410 20.05 -10.14 -7.29
C ARG A 410 21.55 -10.11 -7.11
N MET A 411 22.05 -9.22 -6.24
CA MET A 411 23.38 -9.41 -5.68
C MET A 411 23.49 -10.88 -5.22
N PRO A 412 24.52 -11.62 -5.65
CA PRO A 412 24.68 -13.01 -5.23
C PRO A 412 24.58 -13.06 -3.72
N ALA A 413 23.73 -13.96 -3.22
CA ALA A 413 23.78 -14.33 -1.82
C ALA A 413 25.17 -14.91 -1.61
N HIS A 414 26.08 -14.12 -1.04
CA HIS A 414 27.28 -14.67 -0.45
C HIS A 414 26.79 -15.43 0.79
N ASP A 415 26.63 -16.74 0.60
CA ASP A 415 26.43 -17.72 1.67
C ASP A 415 27.58 -17.66 2.67
#